data_AF-A0A139AGC5-F1
#
_entry.id   AF-A0A139AGC5-F1
#
_cell.length_a   1.000
_cell.length_b   1.000
_cell.length_c   1.000
_cell.angle_alpha   90.00
_cell.angle_beta   90.00
_cell.angle_gamma   90.00
#
_symmetry.space_group_name_H-M   'P 1'
#
loop_
_entity.id
_entity.type
_entity.pdbx_description
1 polymer ?
#
loop_
_entity_poly.entity_id
_entity_poly.type
_entity_poly.pdbx_seq_one_letter_code
_entity_poly.pdbx_strand_id
1 'polypeptide(L)'
;MDSQQLDKDLETWRIKRFITTLKSMRGNGPSMMSLIIPHQNQISRVRKVLDDELGTATNIKSPSNRRSVLSVIGHAQARLKLSNKVPRMVVTGEGKERRMNIDLVPFKALTHPLYFCDSRFHPLAELLEPDTRFGFIVMDGHGTLFGTVSGNNREVLYKIQLDLPKKHGRGGHSALRFSRLRDEKRHNHVRRVAELAVRFFISHDRVNVEGLSDLLDARLQTKILCVVDISYGGENGFNQAIDLPTIP
;
A
#
# COMPACT_ATOMS: atom_id res chain seq x y z
N MET A 1 -13.77 -13.31 -16.80
CA MET A 1 -14.00 -12.74 -15.46
C MET A 1 -13.26 -11.40 -15.33
N ASP A 2 -13.19 -10.59 -16.39
CA ASP A 2 -12.06 -9.66 -16.57
C ASP A 2 -12.44 -8.18 -16.66
N SER A 3 -13.73 -7.84 -16.62
CA SER A 3 -14.17 -6.43 -16.71
C SER A 3 -13.70 -5.60 -15.51
N GLN A 4 -13.86 -6.11 -14.30
CA GLN A 4 -13.45 -5.38 -13.08
C GLN A 4 -11.94 -5.21 -12.94
N GLN A 5 -11.14 -6.13 -13.50
CA GLN A 5 -9.68 -6.00 -13.50
C GLN A 5 -9.26 -4.95 -14.54
N LEU A 6 -9.83 -5.02 -15.74
CA LEU A 6 -9.61 -4.05 -16.81
C LEU A 6 -10.00 -2.63 -16.41
N ASP A 7 -11.12 -2.47 -15.70
CA ASP A 7 -11.58 -1.17 -15.20
C ASP A 7 -10.59 -0.59 -14.17
N LYS A 8 -10.08 -1.42 -13.25
CA LYS A 8 -9.05 -1.02 -12.28
C LYS A 8 -7.73 -0.66 -12.95
N ASP A 9 -7.34 -1.41 -13.98
CA ASP A 9 -6.11 -1.14 -14.72
C ASP A 9 -6.22 0.16 -15.53
N LEU A 10 -7.40 0.44 -16.10
CA LEU A 10 -7.72 1.71 -16.75
C LEU A 10 -7.71 2.89 -15.77
N GLU A 11 -8.31 2.75 -14.59
CA GLU A 11 -8.25 3.76 -13.53
C GLU A 11 -6.82 4.01 -13.06
N THR A 12 -6.05 2.93 -12.86
CA THR A 12 -4.63 2.98 -12.49
C THR A 12 -3.82 3.71 -13.56
N TRP A 13 -4.06 3.41 -14.84
CA TRP A 13 -3.39 4.08 -15.95
C TRP A 13 -3.74 5.56 -16.02
N ARG A 14 -5.01 5.92 -15.84
CA ARG A 14 -5.45 7.33 -15.78
C ARG A 14 -4.75 8.08 -14.65
N ILE A 15 -4.65 7.46 -13.48
CA ILE A 15 -3.98 8.03 -12.30
C ILE A 15 -2.47 8.16 -12.52
N LYS A 16 -1.81 7.14 -13.06
CA LYS A 16 -0.36 7.20 -13.39
C LYS A 16 -0.07 8.32 -14.38
N ARG A 17 -0.84 8.41 -15.46
CA ARG A 17 -0.71 9.51 -16.44
C ARG A 17 -0.96 10.87 -15.80
N PHE A 18 -1.90 10.94 -14.86
CA PHE A 18 -2.19 12.14 -14.11
C PHE A 18 -1.03 12.55 -13.20
N ILE A 19 -0.43 11.62 -12.45
CA ILE A 19 0.76 11.88 -11.62
C ILE A 19 1.91 12.40 -12.49
N THR A 20 2.15 11.79 -13.65
CA THR A 20 3.20 12.26 -14.58
C THR A 20 2.92 13.69 -15.03
N THR A 21 1.66 14.02 -15.30
CA THR A 21 1.24 15.38 -15.64
C THR A 21 1.49 16.35 -14.49
N LEU A 22 1.09 15.99 -13.26
CA LEU A 22 1.33 16.80 -12.06
C LEU A 22 2.83 17.02 -11.79
N LYS A 23 3.67 15.99 -11.96
CA LYS A 23 5.14 16.09 -11.80
C LYS A 23 5.78 17.00 -12.83
N SER A 24 5.25 17.04 -14.06
CA SER A 24 5.75 17.91 -15.12
C SER A 24 5.39 19.39 -14.93
N MET A 25 4.36 19.67 -14.12
CA MET A 25 3.94 21.04 -13.84
C MET A 25 4.91 21.73 -12.88
N ARG A 26 5.34 22.92 -13.29
CA ARG A 26 6.14 23.81 -12.45
C ARG A 26 5.62 25.22 -12.57
N GLY A 27 5.30 25.81 -11.43
CA GLY A 27 4.87 27.19 -11.30
C GLY A 27 6.03 28.15 -11.04
N ASN A 28 5.82 29.42 -11.35
CA ASN A 28 6.74 30.49 -10.95
C ASN A 28 6.37 30.95 -9.54
N GLY A 29 7.13 30.51 -8.54
CA GLY A 29 6.83 30.79 -7.12
C GLY A 29 5.67 29.94 -6.57
N PRO A 30 5.17 30.24 -5.35
CA PRO A 30 4.13 29.45 -4.68
C PRO A 30 2.79 29.61 -5.39
N SER A 31 2.50 28.67 -6.29
CA SER A 31 1.35 28.69 -7.20
C SER A 31 0.67 27.33 -7.33
N MET A 32 1.19 26.33 -6.62
CA MET A 32 0.66 24.97 -6.56
C MET A 32 0.29 24.66 -5.11
N MET A 33 -0.96 24.28 -4.89
CA MET A 33 -1.50 23.89 -3.60
C MET A 33 -1.93 22.42 -3.63
N SER A 34 -1.39 21.65 -2.70
CA SER A 34 -1.81 20.27 -2.43
C SER A 34 -2.53 20.26 -1.10
N LEU A 35 -3.81 19.89 -1.11
CA LEU A 35 -4.64 19.77 0.09
C LEU A 35 -5.16 18.34 0.21
N ILE A 36 -4.83 17.69 1.31
CA ILE A 36 -5.26 16.33 1.63
C ILE A 36 -6.13 16.38 2.87
N ILE A 37 -7.34 15.84 2.75
CA ILE A 37 -8.34 15.86 3.81
C ILE A 37 -8.60 14.42 4.26
N PRO A 38 -8.27 14.06 5.52
CA PRO A 38 -8.54 12.73 6.03
C PRO A 38 -10.04 12.52 6.21
N HIS A 39 -10.46 11.26 6.19
CA HIS A 39 -11.87 10.85 6.24
C HIS A 39 -12.68 11.36 7.41
N GLN A 40 -12.02 11.53 8.54
CA GLN A 40 -12.66 11.90 9.80
C GLN A 40 -12.79 13.43 9.96
N ASN A 41 -12.16 14.22 9.08
CA ASN A 41 -12.20 15.67 9.17
C ASN A 41 -13.45 16.25 8.51
N GLN A 42 -14.08 17.19 9.21
CA GLN A 42 -15.20 17.97 8.69
C GLN A 42 -14.71 19.08 7.74
N ILE A 43 -15.49 19.34 6.68
CA ILE A 43 -15.19 20.39 5.68
C ILE A 43 -15.10 21.77 6.34
N SER A 44 -15.92 22.03 7.38
CA SER A 44 -15.93 23.28 8.15
C SER A 44 -14.55 23.60 8.74
N ARG A 45 -13.88 22.60 9.33
CA ARG A 45 -12.55 22.75 9.91
C ARG A 45 -11.50 23.09 8.84
N VAL A 46 -11.57 22.40 7.70
CA VAL A 46 -10.65 22.67 6.58
C VAL A 46 -10.87 24.07 6.02
N ARG A 47 -12.13 24.53 5.88
CA ARG A 47 -12.44 25.90 5.45
C ARG A 47 -11.84 26.93 6.39
N LYS A 48 -11.98 26.75 7.71
CA LYS A 48 -11.39 27.65 8.70
C LYS A 48 -9.87 27.76 8.54
N VAL A 49 -9.18 26.63 8.37
CA VAL A 49 -7.73 26.62 8.11
C VAL A 49 -7.40 27.41 6.83
N LEU A 50 -8.18 27.25 5.75
CA LEU A 50 -7.97 28.02 4.53
C LEU A 50 -8.24 29.51 4.70
N ASP A 51 -9.21 29.91 5.53
CA ASP A 51 -9.49 31.31 5.84
C ASP A 51 -8.34 31.94 6.64
N ASP A 52 -7.79 31.21 7.62
CA ASP A 52 -6.63 31.63 8.41
C ASP A 52 -5.37 31.77 7.52
N GLU A 53 -5.17 30.83 6.59
CA GLU A 53 -4.09 30.86 5.58
C GLU A 53 -4.26 32.02 4.59
N LEU A 54 -5.48 32.30 4.16
CA LEU A 54 -5.78 33.45 3.30
C LEU A 54 -5.40 34.76 4.01
N GLY A 55 -5.77 34.90 5.28
CA GLY A 55 -5.40 36.06 6.10
C GLY A 55 -3.89 36.22 6.23
N THR A 56 -3.18 35.14 6.50
CA THR A 56 -1.72 35.12 6.61
C THR A 56 -1.04 35.46 5.27
N ALA A 57 -1.58 34.96 4.15
CA ALA A 57 -1.05 35.23 2.81
C ALA A 57 -1.15 36.71 2.40
N THR A 58 -2.06 37.49 2.99
CA THR A 58 -2.14 38.94 2.69
C THR A 58 -0.88 39.71 3.13
N ASN A 59 -0.17 39.20 4.15
CA ASN A 59 1.04 39.78 4.70
C ASN A 59 2.31 39.45 3.88
N ILE A 60 2.19 38.67 2.80
CA ILE A 60 3.32 38.38 1.90
C ILE A 60 3.79 39.68 1.24
N LYS A 61 5.08 40.01 1.41
CA LYS A 61 5.69 41.26 0.92
C LYS A 61 5.75 41.34 -0.61
N SER A 62 6.00 40.22 -1.29
CA SER A 62 6.10 40.21 -2.75
C SER A 62 4.72 40.23 -3.41
N PRO A 63 4.38 41.28 -4.20
CA PRO A 63 3.03 41.47 -4.72
C PRO A 63 2.62 40.37 -5.72
N SER A 64 3.57 39.88 -6.51
CA SER A 64 3.36 38.78 -7.47
C SER A 64 3.02 37.47 -6.74
N ASN A 65 3.85 37.04 -5.80
CA ASN A 65 3.62 35.79 -5.07
C ASN A 65 2.36 35.87 -4.20
N ARG A 66 2.10 37.03 -3.58
CA ARG A 66 0.86 37.24 -2.83
C ARG A 66 -0.37 37.02 -3.70
N ARG A 67 -0.40 37.57 -4.92
CA ARG A 67 -1.52 37.38 -5.85
C ARG A 67 -1.69 35.91 -6.23
N SER A 68 -0.59 35.19 -6.50
CA SER A 68 -0.63 33.76 -6.81
C SER A 68 -1.18 32.92 -5.66
N VAL A 69 -0.67 33.10 -4.44
CA VAL A 69 -1.13 32.34 -3.26
C VAL A 69 -2.59 32.61 -2.96
N LEU A 70 -3.01 33.89 -2.95
CA LEU A 70 -4.42 34.26 -2.72
C LEU A 70 -5.35 33.67 -3.78
N SER A 71 -4.92 33.64 -5.04
CA SER A 71 -5.72 33.06 -6.12
C SER A 71 -5.89 31.56 -5.92
N VAL A 72 -4.80 30.83 -5.63
CA VAL A 72 -4.84 29.37 -5.45
C VAL A 72 -5.67 28.97 -4.23
N ILE A 73 -5.53 29.65 -3.10
CA ILE A 73 -6.36 29.40 -1.90
C ILE A 73 -7.83 29.69 -2.20
N GLY A 74 -8.13 30.81 -2.87
CA GLY A 74 -9.50 31.16 -3.27
C GLY A 74 -10.14 30.10 -4.18
N HIS A 75 -9.37 29.55 -5.12
CA HIS A 75 -9.83 28.45 -5.97
C HIS A 75 -10.11 27.16 -5.17
N ALA A 76 -9.24 26.80 -4.23
CA ALA A 76 -9.45 25.64 -3.36
C ALA A 76 -10.71 25.79 -2.49
N GLN A 77 -10.95 26.99 -1.94
CA GLN A 77 -12.17 27.29 -1.18
C GLN A 77 -13.43 27.20 -2.02
N ALA A 78 -13.42 27.75 -3.24
CA ALA A 78 -14.55 27.67 -4.16
C ALA A 78 -14.86 26.20 -4.52
N ARG A 79 -13.82 25.37 -4.68
CA ARG A 79 -13.97 23.95 -4.95
C ARG A 79 -14.56 23.15 -3.78
N LEU A 80 -14.11 23.46 -2.56
CA LEU A 80 -14.66 22.88 -1.33
C LEU A 80 -16.10 23.33 -1.03
N LYS A 81 -16.59 24.41 -1.64
CA LYS A 81 -18.01 24.80 -1.57
C LYS A 81 -18.91 23.94 -2.44
N LEU A 82 -18.42 23.48 -3.59
CA LEU A 82 -19.17 22.67 -4.55
C LEU A 82 -19.30 21.20 -4.12
N SER A 83 -18.40 20.73 -3.26
CA SER A 83 -18.34 19.33 -2.85
C SER A 83 -19.25 19.05 -1.64
N ASN A 84 -20.36 18.32 -1.85
CA ASN A 84 -21.26 17.87 -0.76
C ASN A 84 -20.67 16.73 0.08
N LYS A 85 -19.77 15.93 -0.50
CA LYS A 85 -19.00 14.90 0.21
C LYS A 85 -17.58 15.42 0.39
N VAL A 86 -16.94 15.09 1.52
CA VAL A 86 -15.55 15.47 1.81
C VAL A 86 -14.66 14.92 0.67
N PRO A 87 -14.10 15.79 -0.20
CA PRO A 87 -13.13 15.33 -1.17
C PRO A 87 -11.89 14.91 -0.39
N ARG A 88 -11.43 13.67 -0.59
CA ARG A 88 -10.30 13.11 0.17
C ARG A 88 -8.97 13.82 -0.20
N MET A 89 -8.85 14.33 -1.43
CA MET A 89 -7.70 15.09 -1.90
C MET A 89 -8.16 16.17 -2.90
N VAL A 90 -7.69 17.40 -2.71
CA VAL A 90 -7.91 18.55 -3.60
C VAL A 90 -6.55 19.08 -4.05
N VAL A 91 -6.31 19.02 -5.35
CA VAL A 91 -5.06 19.49 -5.96
C VAL A 91 -5.42 20.70 -6.83
N THR A 92 -4.86 21.85 -6.47
CA THR A 92 -5.15 23.13 -7.12
C THR A 92 -3.85 23.74 -7.59
N GLY A 93 -3.73 24.05 -8.88
CA GLY A 93 -2.51 24.62 -9.45
C GLY A 93 -2.79 25.68 -10.49
N GLU A 94 -2.06 26.78 -10.39
CA GLU A 94 -2.06 27.84 -11.39
C GLU A 94 -0.73 27.79 -12.16
N GLY A 95 -0.75 27.09 -13.31
CA GLY A 95 0.37 27.08 -14.25
C GLY A 95 0.41 28.34 -15.11
N LYS A 96 1.50 28.54 -15.87
CA LYS A 96 1.67 29.70 -16.77
C LYS A 96 0.52 29.89 -17.78
N GLU A 97 -0.07 28.79 -18.27
CA GLU A 97 -1.11 28.84 -19.33
C GLU A 97 -2.41 28.12 -18.96
N ARG A 98 -2.41 27.28 -17.92
CA ARG A 98 -3.58 26.47 -17.58
C ARG A 98 -3.75 26.33 -16.07
N ARG A 99 -4.97 26.63 -15.62
CA ARG A 99 -5.43 26.38 -14.26
C ARG A 99 -5.93 24.93 -14.17
N MET A 100 -5.56 24.23 -13.09
CA MET A 100 -6.00 22.88 -12.82
C MET A 100 -6.55 22.79 -11.40
N ASN A 101 -7.82 22.41 -11.29
CA ASN A 101 -8.50 22.16 -10.02
C ASN A 101 -9.09 20.76 -10.09
N ILE A 102 -8.57 19.84 -9.30
CA ILE A 102 -8.91 18.41 -9.39
C ILE A 102 -9.17 17.87 -8.00
N ASP A 103 -10.31 17.22 -7.86
CA ASP A 103 -10.65 16.45 -6.67
C ASP A 103 -10.42 14.98 -6.98
N LEU A 104 -9.64 14.32 -6.14
CA LEU A 104 -9.37 12.90 -6.28
C LEU A 104 -9.63 12.17 -4.98
N VAL A 105 -10.01 10.90 -5.13
CA VAL A 105 -10.25 9.98 -4.04
C VAL A 105 -9.07 9.01 -4.04
N PRO A 106 -8.07 9.15 -3.15
CA PRO A 106 -6.98 8.20 -3.07
C PRO A 106 -7.53 6.83 -2.66
N PHE A 107 -6.86 5.79 -3.17
CA PHE A 107 -7.17 4.40 -2.86
C PHE A 107 -6.97 4.10 -1.37
N LYS A 108 -6.00 4.77 -0.75
CA LYS A 108 -5.69 4.64 0.68
C LYS A 108 -6.33 5.79 1.46
N ALA A 109 -7.01 5.45 2.55
CA ALA A 109 -7.44 6.43 3.53
C ALA A 109 -6.20 7.01 4.24
N LEU A 110 -6.12 8.34 4.32
CA LEU A 110 -5.01 9.03 4.95
C LEU A 110 -5.36 9.42 6.39
N THR A 111 -4.40 9.25 7.28
CA THR A 111 -4.54 9.54 8.71
C THR A 111 -4.30 11.01 9.01
N HIS A 112 -3.32 11.63 8.36
CA HIS A 112 -2.89 13.00 8.64
C HIS A 112 -3.33 13.97 7.52
N PRO A 113 -3.87 15.15 7.87
CA PRO A 113 -4.09 16.21 6.90
C PRO A 113 -2.75 16.77 6.41
N LEU A 114 -2.64 17.02 5.12
CA LEU A 114 -1.46 17.64 4.53
C LEU A 114 -1.89 18.86 3.72
N TYR A 115 -1.21 19.99 3.94
CA TYR A 115 -1.41 21.22 3.22
C TYR A 115 -0.03 21.80 2.86
N PHE A 116 0.21 21.97 1.56
CA PHE A 116 1.44 22.57 1.05
C PHE A 116 1.13 23.55 -0.07
N CYS A 117 1.76 24.71 -0.04
CA CYS A 117 1.78 25.67 -1.13
C CYS A 117 3.23 25.91 -1.57
N ASP A 118 3.59 25.47 -2.78
CA ASP A 118 4.94 25.61 -3.34
C ASP A 118 4.87 25.82 -4.87
N SER A 119 6.02 25.95 -5.50
CA SER A 119 6.24 26.00 -6.95
C SER A 119 6.03 24.66 -7.66
N ARG A 120 5.99 23.56 -6.91
CA ARG A 120 5.79 22.20 -7.39
C ARG A 120 4.75 21.49 -6.53
N PHE A 121 4.03 20.54 -7.13
CA PHE A 121 3.21 19.63 -6.35
C PHE A 121 4.11 18.71 -5.51
N HIS A 122 3.74 18.52 -4.24
CA HIS A 122 4.39 17.51 -3.41
C HIS A 122 4.15 16.12 -4.00
N PRO A 123 5.06 15.13 -3.80
CA PRO A 123 4.92 13.80 -4.37
C PRO A 123 3.69 13.09 -3.79
N LEU A 124 2.56 13.21 -4.49
CA LEU A 124 1.32 12.46 -4.24
C LEU A 124 1.40 11.01 -4.77
N ALA A 125 2.54 10.63 -5.38
CA ALA A 125 2.72 9.34 -6.04
C ALA A 125 2.54 8.17 -5.07
N GLU A 126 3.14 8.25 -3.88
CA GLU A 126 3.02 7.21 -2.84
C GLU A 126 1.58 7.00 -2.35
N LEU A 127 0.73 8.02 -2.50
CA LEU A 127 -0.65 8.00 -2.00
C LEU A 127 -1.65 7.52 -3.05
N LEU A 128 -1.26 7.59 -4.33
CA LEU A 128 -2.10 7.26 -5.48
C LEU A 128 -1.66 5.98 -6.20
N GLU A 129 -0.48 5.44 -5.91
CA GLU A 129 -0.10 4.12 -6.41
C GLU A 129 -0.95 3.04 -5.74
N PRO A 130 -1.58 2.14 -6.51
CA PRO A 130 -2.26 1.00 -5.93
C PRO A 130 -1.20 0.08 -5.31
N ASP A 131 -1.20 -0.01 -3.98
CA ASP A 131 -0.37 -1.01 -3.30
C ASP A 131 -0.87 -2.40 -3.72
N THR A 132 -0.07 -3.12 -4.52
CA THR A 132 -0.25 -4.55 -4.70
C THR A 132 0.08 -5.24 -3.39
N ARG A 133 -0.89 -5.95 -2.81
CA ARG A 133 -0.68 -6.70 -1.58
C ARG A 133 0.02 -8.01 -1.94
N PHE A 134 1.26 -8.16 -1.49
CA PHE A 134 1.98 -9.42 -1.52
C PHE A 134 1.78 -10.15 -0.21
N GLY A 135 1.87 -11.47 -0.26
CA GLY A 135 1.76 -12.32 0.91
C GLY A 135 2.93 -13.27 0.95
N PHE A 136 3.35 -13.54 2.17
CA PHE A 136 4.53 -14.31 2.47
C PHE A 136 4.13 -15.44 3.39
N ILE A 137 4.61 -16.64 3.05
CA ILE A 137 4.64 -17.77 3.96
C ILE A 137 6.10 -18.10 4.23
N VAL A 138 6.52 -17.86 5.46
CA VAL A 138 7.85 -18.27 5.92
C VAL A 138 7.69 -19.57 6.68
N MET A 139 8.25 -20.65 6.14
CA MET A 139 8.26 -21.95 6.80
C MET A 139 9.60 -22.24 7.46
N ASP A 140 9.57 -22.60 8.74
CA ASP A 140 10.74 -22.99 9.52
C ASP A 140 10.46 -24.30 10.28
N GLY A 141 11.52 -25.00 10.70
CA GLY A 141 11.43 -26.23 11.48
C GLY A 141 10.80 -26.05 12.86
N HIS A 142 10.72 -24.81 13.36
CA HIS A 142 10.09 -24.47 14.65
C HIS A 142 8.69 -23.85 14.51
N GLY A 143 8.27 -23.50 13.29
CA GLY A 143 7.01 -22.82 13.08
C GLY A 143 6.88 -22.18 11.70
N THR A 144 5.71 -21.63 11.43
CA THR A 144 5.41 -20.96 10.16
C THR A 144 4.77 -19.61 10.40
N LEU A 145 5.20 -18.60 9.67
CA LEU A 145 4.67 -17.25 9.75
C LEU A 145 3.95 -16.90 8.45
N PHE A 146 2.75 -16.35 8.60
CA PHE A 146 1.94 -15.78 7.54
C PHE A 146 1.98 -14.27 7.68
N GLY A 147 2.39 -13.59 6.61
CA GLY A 147 2.48 -12.14 6.57
C GLY A 147 2.00 -11.59 5.23
N THR A 148 1.71 -10.30 5.21
CA THR A 148 1.46 -9.56 3.98
C THR A 148 2.24 -8.26 3.98
N VAL A 149 2.65 -7.86 2.78
CA VAL A 149 3.33 -6.58 2.54
C VAL A 149 2.54 -5.82 1.49
N SER A 150 2.25 -4.57 1.79
CA SER A 150 1.48 -3.67 0.95
C SER A 150 2.25 -2.34 0.88
N GLY A 151 2.98 -2.13 -0.21
CA GLY A 151 3.92 -1.02 -0.33
C GLY A 151 4.96 -1.07 0.79
N ASN A 152 5.01 -0.02 1.62
CA ASN A 152 5.93 0.07 2.76
C ASN A 152 5.35 -0.50 4.09
N ASN A 153 4.10 -0.96 4.10
CA ASN A 153 3.48 -1.49 5.31
C ASN A 153 3.59 -3.01 5.36
N ARG A 154 4.15 -3.53 6.47
CA ARG A 154 4.27 -4.96 6.76
C ARG A 154 3.27 -5.35 7.84
N GLU A 155 2.53 -6.42 7.61
CA GLU A 155 1.57 -6.97 8.56
C GLU A 155 1.81 -8.47 8.75
N VAL A 156 2.05 -8.89 9.99
CA VAL A 156 2.09 -10.32 10.35
C VAL A 156 0.68 -10.75 10.70
N LEU A 157 0.11 -11.68 9.93
CA LEU A 157 -1.27 -12.14 10.11
C LEU A 157 -1.37 -13.22 11.19
N TYR A 158 -0.51 -14.23 11.11
CA TYR A 158 -0.59 -15.38 11.99
C TYR A 158 0.74 -16.11 12.11
N LYS A 159 1.00 -16.69 13.28
CA LYS A 159 2.18 -17.48 13.57
C LYS A 159 1.77 -18.82 14.15
N ILE A 160 2.29 -19.89 13.56
CA ILE A 160 2.15 -21.26 14.05
C ILE A 160 3.49 -21.67 14.64
N GLN A 161 3.45 -22.24 15.83
CA GLN A 161 4.61 -22.94 16.40
C GLN A 161 4.41 -24.44 16.23
N LEU A 162 5.45 -25.14 15.81
CA LEU A 162 5.45 -26.59 15.69
C LEU A 162 6.73 -27.18 16.23
N ASP A 163 6.56 -28.24 17.02
CA ASP A 163 7.66 -29.10 17.42
C ASP A 163 7.71 -30.33 16.52
N LEU A 164 8.52 -30.21 15.46
CA LEU A 164 8.89 -31.34 14.63
C LEU A 164 9.89 -32.24 15.37
N PRO A 165 9.69 -33.57 15.39
CA PRO A 165 10.63 -34.47 16.04
C PRO A 165 11.99 -34.39 15.35
N LYS A 166 13.03 -34.11 16.15
CA LYS A 166 14.41 -34.01 15.65
C LYS A 166 14.91 -35.36 15.15
N LYS A 167 15.93 -35.32 14.29
CA LYS A 167 16.61 -36.53 13.81
C LYS A 167 17.26 -37.24 15.01
N HIS A 168 16.92 -38.51 15.22
CA HIS A 168 17.62 -39.34 16.21
C HIS A 168 18.99 -39.72 15.66
N GLY A 169 20.04 -39.46 16.45
CA GLY A 169 21.44 -39.69 16.07
C GLY A 169 21.97 -41.10 16.36
N ARG A 170 21.25 -41.91 17.16
CA ARG A 170 21.65 -43.29 17.49
C ARG A 170 20.81 -44.29 16.71
N GLY A 171 21.47 -45.16 15.94
CA GLY A 171 20.84 -46.23 15.16
C GLY A 171 20.26 -47.32 16.07
N GLY A 172 19.17 -47.95 15.63
CA GLY A 172 18.49 -49.04 16.33
C GLY A 172 17.24 -49.51 15.58
N HIS A 173 16.62 -50.60 16.02
CA HIS A 173 15.43 -51.18 15.38
C HIS A 173 14.25 -50.20 15.25
N SER A 174 14.17 -49.22 16.14
CA SER A 174 13.14 -48.18 16.14
C SER A 174 13.43 -47.00 15.20
N ALA A 175 14.62 -46.94 14.57
CA ALA A 175 15.02 -45.81 13.71
C ALA A 175 14.07 -45.60 12.52
N LEU A 176 13.63 -46.69 11.87
CA LEU A 176 12.68 -46.62 10.74
C LEU A 176 11.31 -46.08 11.18
N ARG A 177 10.81 -46.52 12.35
CA ARG A 177 9.55 -46.03 12.93
C ARG A 177 9.62 -44.54 13.21
N PHE A 178 10.71 -44.06 13.79
CA PHE A 178 10.88 -42.62 14.05
C PHE A 178 11.02 -41.81 12.76
N SER A 179 11.58 -42.38 11.69
CA SER A 179 11.58 -41.70 10.39
C SER A 179 10.17 -41.54 9.84
N ARG A 180 9.37 -42.62 9.84
CA ARG A 180 7.97 -42.56 9.41
C ARG A 180 7.16 -41.54 10.21
N LEU A 181 7.32 -41.51 11.54
CA LEU A 181 6.63 -40.55 12.41
C LEU A 181 7.05 -39.08 12.12
N ARG A 182 8.31 -38.85 11.71
CA ARG A 182 8.77 -37.52 11.28
C ARG A 182 8.14 -37.11 9.96
N ASP A 183 8.15 -38.01 8.97
CA ASP A 183 7.60 -37.72 7.64
C ASP A 183 6.09 -37.51 7.71
N GLU A 184 5.38 -38.29 8.54
CA GLU A 184 3.95 -38.13 8.81
C GLU A 184 3.64 -36.78 9.48
N LYS A 185 4.38 -36.40 10.53
CA LYS A 185 4.21 -35.08 11.15
C LYS A 185 4.55 -33.93 10.20
N ARG A 186 5.57 -34.09 9.35
CA ARG A 186 5.91 -33.09 8.32
C ARG A 186 4.79 -32.95 7.30
N HIS A 187 4.24 -34.06 6.82
CA HIS A 187 3.12 -34.05 5.88
C HIS A 187 1.87 -33.38 6.49
N ASN A 188 1.54 -33.72 7.73
CA ASN A 188 0.42 -33.10 8.46
C ASN A 188 0.65 -31.60 8.66
N HIS A 189 1.90 -31.19 8.93
CA HIS A 189 2.24 -29.79 9.04
C HIS A 189 2.02 -29.03 7.72
N VAL A 190 2.53 -29.55 6.60
CA VAL A 190 2.35 -28.92 5.29
C VAL A 190 0.86 -28.82 4.93
N ARG A 191 0.07 -29.87 5.19
CA ARG A 191 -1.38 -29.85 5.00
C ARG A 191 -2.05 -28.72 5.81
N ARG A 192 -1.68 -28.58 7.09
CA ARG A 192 -2.20 -27.52 7.95
C ARG A 192 -1.81 -26.12 7.47
N VAL A 193 -0.59 -25.94 6.96
CA VAL A 193 -0.14 -24.67 6.35
C VAL A 193 -0.96 -24.37 5.11
N ALA A 194 -1.22 -25.36 4.26
CA ALA A 194 -2.02 -25.20 3.05
C ALA A 194 -3.46 -24.77 3.35
N GLU A 195 -4.11 -25.40 4.33
CA GLU A 195 -5.46 -25.02 4.77
C GLU A 195 -5.51 -23.58 5.31
N LEU A 196 -4.50 -23.17 6.07
CA LEU A 196 -4.43 -21.82 6.62
C LEU A 196 -4.07 -20.78 5.56
N ALA A 197 -3.23 -21.13 4.60
CA ALA A 197 -2.92 -20.28 3.44
C ALA A 197 -4.19 -19.95 2.65
N VAL A 198 -5.06 -20.94 2.41
CA VAL A 198 -6.36 -20.74 1.77
C VAL A 198 -7.22 -19.77 2.59
N ARG A 199 -7.32 -19.96 3.91
CA ARG A 199 -8.13 -19.08 4.77
C ARG A 199 -7.65 -17.62 4.81
N PHE A 200 -6.34 -17.40 4.81
CA PHE A 200 -5.77 -16.05 4.96
C PHE A 200 -5.58 -15.31 3.64
N PHE A 201 -5.22 -16.02 2.57
CA PHE A 201 -4.89 -15.40 1.29
C PHE A 201 -6.01 -15.45 0.25
N ILE A 202 -7.07 -16.24 0.48
CA ILE A 202 -8.26 -16.24 -0.36
C ILE A 202 -9.38 -15.53 0.40
N SER A 203 -9.88 -14.43 -0.16
CA SER A 203 -11.09 -13.77 0.33
C SER A 203 -12.05 -13.59 -0.85
N HIS A 204 -13.29 -14.05 -0.70
CA HIS A 204 -14.32 -13.93 -1.75
C HIS A 204 -13.90 -14.52 -3.10
N ASP A 205 -13.30 -15.72 -3.09
CA ASP A 205 -12.88 -16.47 -4.28
C ASP A 205 -11.79 -15.81 -5.15
N ARG A 206 -11.17 -14.74 -4.64
CA ARG A 206 -10.02 -14.08 -5.26
C ARG A 206 -8.80 -14.22 -4.36
N VAL A 207 -7.66 -14.53 -4.97
CA VAL A 207 -6.38 -14.57 -4.28
C VAL A 207 -5.93 -13.13 -4.04
N ASN A 208 -5.74 -12.76 -2.78
CA ASN A 208 -5.33 -11.41 -2.37
C ASN A 208 -3.81 -11.17 -2.50
N VAL A 209 -3.07 -12.18 -2.96
CA VAL A 209 -1.63 -12.31 -2.82
C VAL A 209 -1.03 -13.02 -4.03
N GLU A 210 0.15 -12.57 -4.45
CA GLU A 210 0.99 -13.27 -5.40
C GLU A 210 2.23 -13.83 -4.64
N GLY A 211 2.64 -15.08 -4.88
CA GLY A 211 3.79 -15.77 -4.27
C GLY A 211 3.44 -16.80 -3.20
N LEU A 212 3.56 -18.11 -3.47
CA LEU A 212 3.28 -19.20 -2.53
C LEU A 212 4.06 -20.50 -2.93
N SER A 213 4.02 -21.64 -2.22
CA SER A 213 4.87 -22.83 -2.51
C SER A 213 4.11 -24.12 -2.84
N ASP A 214 4.81 -25.19 -3.21
CA ASP A 214 4.37 -26.28 -4.11
C ASP A 214 3.38 -27.33 -3.56
N LEU A 215 2.68 -27.06 -2.45
CA LEU A 215 1.71 -28.00 -1.84
C LEU A 215 0.40 -27.32 -1.47
N LEU A 216 -0.01 -26.42 -2.34
CA LEU A 216 -1.15 -25.52 -2.13
C LEU A 216 -2.24 -25.78 -3.16
N ASP A 217 -3.44 -25.32 -2.84
CA ASP A 217 -4.59 -25.36 -3.75
C ASP A 217 -4.21 -24.81 -5.14
N ALA A 218 -4.74 -25.40 -6.21
CA ALA A 218 -4.38 -25.11 -7.60
C ALA A 218 -4.49 -23.61 -7.93
N ARG A 219 -5.39 -22.90 -7.24
CA ARG A 219 -5.60 -21.45 -7.37
C ARG A 219 -4.44 -20.62 -6.80
N LEU A 220 -3.82 -21.08 -5.70
CA LEU A 220 -2.65 -20.44 -5.12
C LEU A 220 -1.38 -20.76 -5.91
N GLN A 221 -1.29 -21.97 -6.49
CA GLN A 221 -0.16 -22.39 -7.31
C GLN A 221 0.04 -21.52 -8.56
N THR A 222 -1.05 -21.13 -9.23
CA THR A 222 -0.99 -20.24 -10.40
C THR A 222 -0.52 -18.82 -10.09
N LYS A 223 -0.56 -18.42 -8.81
CA LYS A 223 -0.20 -17.09 -8.35
C LYS A 223 1.16 -17.03 -7.66
N ILE A 224 1.95 -18.09 -7.70
CA ILE A 224 3.31 -18.12 -7.14
C ILE A 224 4.25 -17.25 -7.98
N LEU A 225 4.77 -16.16 -7.41
CA LEU A 225 5.84 -15.33 -7.95
C LEU A 225 7.21 -16.01 -7.85
N CYS A 226 7.65 -16.37 -6.64
CA CYS A 226 8.97 -16.97 -6.43
C CYS A 226 9.03 -17.78 -5.12
N VAL A 227 10.01 -18.69 -5.06
CA VAL A 227 10.41 -19.41 -3.85
C VAL A 227 11.80 -18.92 -3.47
N VAL A 228 11.95 -18.47 -2.22
CA VAL A 228 13.18 -17.84 -1.72
C VAL A 228 13.72 -18.64 -0.55
N ASP A 229 15.01 -18.97 -0.60
CA ASP A 229 15.72 -19.63 0.50
C ASP A 229 16.22 -18.57 1.50
N ILE A 230 15.92 -18.76 2.78
CA ILE A 230 16.18 -17.78 3.84
C ILE A 230 16.97 -18.46 4.96
N SER A 231 17.94 -17.75 5.53
CA SER A 231 18.84 -18.30 6.57
C SER A 231 18.21 -18.37 7.96
N TYR A 232 17.20 -17.54 8.22
CA TYR A 232 16.52 -17.42 9.52
C TYR A 232 15.03 -17.67 9.38
N GLY A 233 14.43 -18.29 10.40
CA GLY A 233 12.98 -18.47 10.50
C GLY A 233 12.26 -17.31 11.18
N GLY A 234 10.93 -17.36 11.18
CA GLY A 234 10.07 -16.42 11.90
C GLY A 234 10.11 -14.98 11.34
N GLU A 235 10.09 -14.00 12.23
CA GLU A 235 10.01 -12.57 11.87
C GLU A 235 11.31 -12.04 11.23
N ASN A 236 12.46 -12.55 11.66
CA ASN A 236 13.74 -12.19 11.07
C ASN A 236 13.83 -12.72 9.63
N GLY A 237 13.37 -13.95 9.41
CA GLY A 237 13.22 -14.52 8.07
C GLY A 237 12.25 -13.74 7.20
N PHE A 238 11.14 -13.28 7.77
CA PHE A 238 10.17 -12.43 7.09
C PHE A 238 10.79 -11.11 6.61
N ASN A 239 11.57 -10.44 7.44
CA ASN A 239 12.26 -9.21 7.03
C ASN A 239 13.30 -9.48 5.94
N GLN A 240 14.08 -10.55 6.08
CA GLN A 240 15.04 -10.94 5.05
C GLN A 240 14.37 -11.25 3.71
N ALA A 241 13.20 -11.91 3.73
CA ALA A 241 12.43 -12.20 2.51
C ALA A 241 11.93 -10.92 1.81
N ILE A 242 11.65 -9.85 2.56
CA ILE A 242 11.22 -8.56 2.02
C ILE A 242 12.40 -7.82 1.39
N ASP A 243 13.57 -7.87 2.04
CA ASP A 243 14.76 -7.14 1.60
C ASP A 243 15.45 -7.80 0.39
N LEU A 244 15.17 -9.09 0.11
CA LEU A 244 15.74 -9.79 -1.02
C LEU A 244 15.14 -9.27 -2.34
N PRO A 245 15.96 -8.76 -3.28
CA PRO A 245 15.50 -8.13 -4.51
C PRO A 245 15.07 -9.21 -5.52
N THR A 246 13.88 -9.76 -5.32
CA THR A 246 13.29 -10.78 -6.21
C THR A 246 11.85 -10.46 -6.59
N ILE A 247 11.52 -9.17 -6.62
CA ILE A 247 10.26 -8.66 -7.19
C ILE A 247 10.66 -7.88 -8.45
N PRO A 248 10.29 -8.33 -9.67
CA PRO A 248 10.49 -7.57 -10.89
C PRO A 248 9.64 -6.28 -10.94
#